data_AF-A0A9E5VTF3-F1
#
_entry.id   AF-A0A9E5VTF3-F1
#
_cell.length_a   1.000
_cell.length_b   1.000
_cell.length_c   1.000
_cell.angle_alpha   90.00
_cell.angle_beta   90.00
_cell.angle_gamma   90.00
#
_symmetry.space_group_name_H-M   'P 1'
#
loop_
_entity.id
_entity.type
_entity.pdbx_description
1 polymer ?
#
loop_
_entity_poly.entity_id
_entity_poly.type
_entity_poly.pdbx_seq_one_letter_code
_entity_poly.pdbx_strand_id
1 'polypeptide(L)'
;MADLKIGVVGLDTSHVEAFIKLINYDDQKYHVPGGRIIGAFPGGSQQVELSRSRVGKYTDAYRDEHKVRIYDSIEALCKDVDAVLLHSVDGRQHLEQFDVISRAGKPVFIDKPLACSTADSRAIARLAAERGAPVMSCSAIRYAKGVAGLVGADQKVGSAEVFGPMAILDDYPPYYWYGVHSADVLYAYLGAGCRSVQAFHTDDADLMVGLWEDGRIGTVRGLRLGAWQFGCTLFTKDGAVHSVQASEPPAYAGLIEKVMPFFQTGRAPIDIEETVEVMAFLEAAETSMAEGGRAVELPNA
;
A
#
# COMPACT_ATOMS: atom_id res chain seq x y z
N MET A 1 -11.85 23.38 11.79
CA MET A 1 -11.50 22.25 12.67
C MET A 1 -10.03 22.39 13.03
N ALA A 2 -9.58 21.93 14.19
CA ALA A 2 -8.15 21.92 14.49
C ALA A 2 -7.45 20.93 13.53
N ASP A 3 -6.28 21.29 13.03
CA ASP A 3 -5.49 20.38 12.18
C ASP A 3 -5.08 19.15 13.00
N LEU A 4 -5.30 17.97 12.43
CA LEU A 4 -4.86 16.70 13.02
C LEU A 4 -3.34 16.70 13.20
N LYS A 5 -2.88 16.28 14.37
CA LYS A 5 -1.47 16.00 14.62
C LYS A 5 -1.14 14.61 14.09
N ILE A 6 -0.25 14.51 13.11
CA ILE A 6 0.09 13.23 12.48
C ILE A 6 1.50 12.81 12.93
N GLY A 7 1.63 11.54 13.31
CA GLY A 7 2.90 10.90 13.60
C GLY A 7 3.36 10.01 12.45
N VAL A 8 4.68 9.88 12.24
CA VAL A 8 5.27 8.93 11.29
C VAL A 8 6.09 7.89 12.03
N VAL A 9 5.87 6.61 11.76
CA VAL A 9 6.69 5.50 12.25
C VAL A 9 7.41 4.90 11.05
N GLY A 10 8.75 4.92 11.06
CA GLY A 10 9.58 4.50 9.93
C GLY A 10 9.98 5.69 9.04
N LEU A 11 11.27 6.04 9.07
CA LEU A 11 11.88 7.08 8.24
C LEU A 11 12.89 6.48 7.26
N ASP A 12 12.53 5.41 6.56
CA ASP A 12 13.46 4.61 5.74
C ASP A 12 12.96 4.37 4.31
N THR A 13 11.85 5.01 3.93
CA THR A 13 11.27 5.02 2.58
C THR A 13 11.26 6.42 1.98
N SER A 14 11.30 6.54 0.65
CA SER A 14 11.14 7.83 -0.03
C SER A 14 9.75 8.44 0.16
N HIS A 15 8.76 7.65 0.61
CA HIS A 15 7.40 8.12 0.80
C HIS A 15 7.30 9.18 1.90
N VAL A 16 8.17 9.12 2.92
CA VAL A 16 8.18 10.12 4.01
C VAL A 16 8.42 11.54 3.49
N GLU A 17 9.28 11.70 2.48
CA GLU A 17 9.53 12.99 1.82
C GLU A 17 8.35 13.45 0.96
N ALA A 18 7.75 12.52 0.22
CA ALA A 18 6.61 12.84 -0.63
C ALA A 18 5.40 13.29 0.20
N PHE A 19 5.11 12.56 1.29
CA PHE A 19 3.95 12.82 2.13
C PHE A 19 4.10 14.12 2.92
N ILE A 20 5.27 14.38 3.52
CA ILE A 20 5.45 15.62 4.28
C ILE A 20 5.36 16.86 3.40
N LYS A 21 5.84 16.80 2.15
CA LYS A 21 5.65 17.88 1.19
C LYS A 21 4.17 18.14 0.91
N LEU A 22 3.40 17.08 0.64
CA LEU A 22 1.98 17.20 0.35
C LEU A 22 1.14 17.62 1.58
N ILE A 23 1.56 17.29 2.81
CA ILE A 23 0.77 17.52 4.03
C ILE A 23 1.18 18.80 4.78
N ASN A 24 2.46 19.14 4.89
CA ASN A 24 2.91 20.23 5.77
C ASN A 24 3.09 21.59 5.08
N TYR A 25 3.15 21.60 3.74
CA TYR A 25 3.54 22.78 2.96
C TYR A 25 2.40 23.21 2.06
N ASP A 26 1.77 24.33 2.42
CA ASP A 26 0.61 24.92 1.74
C ASP A 26 0.95 25.55 0.38
N ASP A 27 2.24 25.81 0.13
CA ASP A 27 2.77 26.31 -1.14
C ASP A 27 2.90 25.22 -2.22
N GLN A 28 2.73 23.94 -1.87
CA GLN A 28 2.78 22.84 -2.83
C GLN A 28 1.51 22.81 -3.70
N LYS A 29 1.68 22.69 -5.02
CA LYS A 29 0.58 22.65 -6.02
C LYS A 29 -0.52 21.63 -5.69
N TYR A 30 -0.17 20.52 -5.06
CA TYR A 30 -1.06 19.42 -4.71
C TYR A 30 -1.17 19.21 -3.18
N HIS A 31 -0.99 20.29 -2.41
CA HIS A 31 -1.14 20.25 -0.96
C HIS A 31 -2.52 19.71 -0.55
N VAL A 32 -2.54 18.80 0.43
CA VAL A 32 -3.76 18.24 1.00
C VAL A 32 -3.93 18.73 2.44
N PRO A 33 -4.89 19.62 2.74
CA PRO A 33 -5.09 20.18 4.06
C PRO A 33 -5.78 19.20 5.02
N GLY A 34 -5.80 19.53 6.31
CA GLY A 34 -6.57 18.80 7.34
C GLY A 34 -5.72 18.15 8.44
N GLY A 35 -4.40 18.23 8.34
CA GLY A 35 -3.47 17.75 9.35
C GLY A 35 -2.05 18.21 9.09
N ARG A 36 -1.17 17.96 10.05
CA ARG A 36 0.26 18.27 9.99
C ARG A 36 1.07 17.14 10.61
N ILE A 37 2.12 16.69 9.94
CA ILE A 37 3.13 15.81 10.51
C ILE A 37 3.94 16.61 11.52
N ILE A 38 3.88 16.24 12.80
CA ILE A 38 4.54 16.94 13.91
C ILE A 38 5.59 16.10 14.64
N GLY A 39 5.54 14.79 14.47
CA GLY A 39 6.39 13.85 15.18
C GLY A 39 6.75 12.65 14.33
N ALA A 40 7.94 12.10 14.54
CA ALA A 40 8.35 10.86 13.91
C ALA A 40 9.20 9.97 14.82
N PHE A 41 9.09 8.66 14.63
CA PHE A 41 10.01 7.66 15.16
C PHE A 41 10.77 7.03 13.98
N PRO A 42 12.12 7.11 13.95
CA PRO A 42 12.91 6.68 12.79
C PRO A 42 12.76 5.22 12.39
N GLY A 43 12.73 4.30 13.36
CA GLY A 43 12.70 2.86 13.09
C GLY A 43 13.87 2.38 12.23
N GLY A 44 13.54 1.66 11.16
CA GLY A 44 14.49 1.02 10.24
C GLY A 44 14.57 -0.49 10.45
N SER A 45 14.99 -1.19 9.39
CA SER A 45 15.21 -2.63 9.34
C SER A 45 16.67 -2.91 9.04
N GLN A 46 17.28 -3.78 9.86
CA GLN A 46 18.61 -4.31 9.57
C GLN A 46 18.58 -5.45 8.55
N GLN A 47 17.41 -5.86 8.05
CA GLN A 47 17.29 -6.92 7.05
C GLN A 47 17.32 -6.35 5.62
N VAL A 48 16.75 -5.16 5.41
CA VAL A 48 16.65 -4.52 4.09
C VAL A 48 17.72 -3.47 3.89
N GLU A 49 18.58 -3.60 2.87
CA GLU A 49 19.66 -2.66 2.58
C GLU A 49 19.15 -1.25 2.30
N LEU A 50 18.06 -1.12 1.55
CA LEU A 50 17.44 0.18 1.31
C LEU A 50 16.97 0.84 2.60
N SER A 51 16.55 0.07 3.61
CA SER A 51 16.16 0.62 4.90
C SER A 51 17.38 1.15 5.66
N ARG A 52 18.40 0.29 5.87
CA ARG A 52 19.64 0.62 6.60
C ARG A 52 20.33 1.86 6.02
N SER A 53 20.43 1.93 4.70
CA SER A 53 21.15 3.00 4.00
C SER A 53 20.40 4.33 3.98
N ARG A 54 19.08 4.34 4.20
CA ARG A 54 18.25 5.55 4.08
C ARG A 54 17.81 6.14 5.40
N VAL A 55 17.67 5.33 6.45
CA VAL A 55 17.03 5.75 7.72
C VAL A 55 17.67 7.00 8.34
N GLY A 56 19.01 7.05 8.37
CA GLY A 56 19.74 8.21 8.91
C GLY A 56 19.46 9.49 8.12
N LYS A 57 19.54 9.41 6.79
CA LYS A 57 19.33 10.56 5.90
C LYS A 57 17.95 11.18 6.06
N TYR A 58 16.89 10.36 6.07
CA TYR A 58 15.53 10.89 6.21
C TYR A 58 15.24 11.35 7.64
N THR A 59 15.85 10.73 8.65
CA THR A 59 15.79 11.22 10.04
C THR A 59 16.38 12.62 10.16
N ASP A 60 17.54 12.85 9.55
CA ASP A 60 18.19 14.16 9.52
C ASP A 60 17.33 15.19 8.77
N ALA A 61 16.78 14.84 7.60
CA ALA A 61 15.88 15.72 6.85
C ALA A 61 14.62 16.10 7.66
N TYR A 62 13.98 15.12 8.32
CA TYR A 62 12.81 15.37 9.17
C TYR A 62 13.14 16.32 10.33
N ARG A 63 14.27 16.12 11.01
CA ARG A 63 14.70 16.95 12.15
C ARG A 63 15.16 18.34 11.71
N ASP A 64 16.02 18.41 10.71
CA ASP A 64 16.81 19.60 10.39
C ASP A 64 16.12 20.48 9.33
N GLU A 65 15.44 19.89 8.34
CA GLU A 65 14.77 20.63 7.27
C GLU A 65 13.28 20.85 7.61
N HIS A 66 12.57 19.78 7.97
CA HIS A 66 11.13 19.84 8.23
C HIS A 66 10.77 20.25 9.66
N LYS A 67 11.75 20.32 10.56
CA LYS A 67 11.58 20.68 11.98
C LYS A 67 10.56 19.79 12.70
N VAL A 68 10.47 18.52 12.30
CA VAL A 68 9.64 17.49 12.93
C VAL A 68 10.35 16.96 14.17
N ARG A 69 9.62 16.80 15.28
CA ARG A 69 10.18 16.22 16.50
C ARG A 69 10.46 14.74 16.31
N ILE A 70 11.69 14.31 16.60
CA ILE A 70 12.08 12.90 16.60
C ILE A 70 11.85 12.34 18.01
N TYR A 71 11.16 11.20 18.10
CA TYR A 71 10.85 10.49 19.34
C TYR A 71 11.71 9.23 19.46
N ASP A 72 12.01 8.85 20.70
CA ASP A 72 12.82 7.66 21.01
C ASP A 72 11.99 6.36 21.07
N SER A 73 10.65 6.46 21.00
CA SER A 73 9.75 5.31 21.00
C SER A 73 8.42 5.60 20.30
N ILE A 74 7.80 4.55 19.76
CA ILE A 74 6.47 4.61 19.15
C ILE A 74 5.41 5.02 20.19
N GLU A 75 5.51 4.52 21.42
CA GLU A 75 4.60 4.84 22.52
C GLU A 75 4.64 6.32 22.89
N ALA A 76 5.83 6.93 22.93
CA ALA A 76 5.96 8.36 23.20
C ALA A 76 5.36 9.21 22.07
N LEU A 77 5.62 8.83 20.82
CA LEU A 77 5.00 9.48 19.66
C LEU A 77 3.48 9.41 19.71
N CYS A 78 2.92 8.22 19.97
CA CYS A 78 1.47 7.98 19.96
C CYS A 78 0.72 8.76 21.04
N LYS A 79 1.39 9.28 22.08
CA LYS A 79 0.76 10.16 23.10
C LYS A 79 0.49 11.58 22.57
N ASP A 80 1.27 12.04 21.60
CA ASP A 80 1.28 13.44 21.16
C ASP A 80 0.55 13.68 19.82
N VAL A 81 0.10 12.62 19.14
CA VAL A 81 -0.51 12.66 17.79
C VAL A 81 -1.92 12.09 17.74
N ASP A 82 -2.74 12.47 16.77
CA ASP A 82 -4.13 12.03 16.59
C ASP A 82 -4.25 10.85 15.59
N ALA A 83 -3.31 10.72 14.65
CA ALA A 83 -3.25 9.64 13.66
C ALA A 83 -1.79 9.28 13.34
N VAL A 84 -1.58 8.08 12.78
CA VAL A 84 -0.23 7.56 12.49
C VAL A 84 -0.11 7.09 11.04
N LEU A 85 0.98 7.50 10.40
CA LEU A 85 1.51 6.94 9.16
C LEU A 85 2.58 5.90 9.53
N LEU A 86 2.32 4.62 9.29
CA LEU A 86 3.31 3.55 9.44
C LEU A 86 3.98 3.32 8.09
N HIS A 87 5.18 3.85 7.93
CA HIS A 87 5.95 3.97 6.68
C HIS A 87 7.22 3.11 6.66
N SER A 88 7.41 2.21 7.64
CA SER A 88 8.56 1.30 7.62
C SER A 88 8.62 0.54 6.30
N VAL A 89 9.75 0.64 5.59
CA VAL A 89 9.85 0.05 4.25
C VAL A 89 9.80 -1.49 4.25
N ASP A 90 10.17 -2.08 5.39
CA ASP A 90 10.13 -3.52 5.63
C ASP A 90 8.78 -3.94 6.25
N GLY A 91 7.89 -4.45 5.40
CA GLY A 91 6.56 -4.90 5.81
C GLY A 91 6.55 -6.06 6.81
N ARG A 92 7.69 -6.74 7.02
CA ARG A 92 7.85 -7.75 8.08
C ARG A 92 7.77 -7.15 9.49
N GLN A 93 8.03 -5.85 9.64
CA GLN A 93 7.98 -5.15 10.93
C GLN A 93 6.58 -4.61 11.26
N HIS A 94 5.67 -4.56 10.28
CA HIS A 94 4.39 -3.87 10.42
C HIS A 94 3.52 -4.43 11.53
N LEU A 95 3.44 -5.76 11.71
CA LEU A 95 2.63 -6.36 12.76
C LEU A 95 3.12 -5.94 14.16
N GLU A 96 4.42 -6.04 14.41
CA GLU A 96 5.02 -5.66 15.70
C GLU A 96 4.83 -4.16 15.98
N GLN A 97 5.09 -3.31 14.99
CA GLN A 97 4.93 -1.86 15.12
C GLN A 97 3.47 -1.48 15.31
N PHE A 98 2.56 -2.09 14.54
CA PHE A 98 1.12 -1.89 14.68
C PHE A 98 0.59 -2.39 16.02
N ASP A 99 1.14 -3.46 16.59
CA ASP A 99 0.83 -3.88 17.96
C ASP A 99 1.11 -2.76 18.97
N VAL A 100 2.19 -2.00 18.81
CA VAL A 100 2.46 -0.86 19.70
C VAL A 100 1.51 0.31 19.41
N ILE A 101 1.35 0.68 18.13
CA ILE A 101 0.54 1.84 17.70
C ILE A 101 -0.94 1.66 18.08
N SER A 102 -1.51 0.49 17.80
CA SER A 102 -2.94 0.20 17.98
C SER A 102 -3.40 0.29 19.43
N ARG A 103 -2.49 0.21 20.42
CA ARG A 103 -2.81 0.45 21.84
C ARG A 103 -3.34 1.87 22.11
N ALA A 104 -3.05 2.82 21.23
CA ALA A 104 -3.58 4.17 21.31
C ALA A 104 -5.01 4.32 20.76
N GLY A 105 -5.56 3.31 20.05
CA GLY A 105 -6.91 3.34 19.47
C GLY A 105 -7.10 4.42 18.39
N LYS A 106 -6.03 4.82 17.70
CA LYS A 106 -6.02 5.92 16.72
C LYS A 106 -6.03 5.39 15.30
N PRO A 107 -6.53 6.15 14.30
CA PRO A 107 -6.43 5.78 12.90
C PRO A 107 -4.97 5.62 12.46
N VAL A 108 -4.69 4.52 11.75
CA VAL A 108 -3.37 4.19 11.23
C VAL A 108 -3.45 3.93 9.73
N PHE A 109 -2.68 4.66 8.94
CA PHE A 109 -2.41 4.28 7.57
C PHE A 109 -1.12 3.48 7.56
N ILE A 110 -1.19 2.22 7.13
CA ILE A 110 -0.04 1.34 6.97
C ILE A 110 0.32 1.37 5.50
N ASP A 111 1.53 1.84 5.21
CA ASP A 111 2.05 1.86 3.85
C ASP A 111 2.14 0.44 3.29
N LYS A 112 2.16 0.33 1.97
CA LYS A 112 2.18 -0.97 1.29
C LYS A 112 3.54 -1.66 1.47
N PRO A 113 3.57 -3.00 1.58
CA PRO A 113 2.41 -3.90 1.76
C PRO A 113 1.83 -3.82 3.18
N LEU A 114 0.58 -4.25 3.39
CA LEU A 114 -0.02 -4.32 4.74
C LEU A 114 0.88 -5.12 5.70
N ALA A 115 1.31 -6.30 5.25
CA ALA A 115 2.40 -7.09 5.82
C ALA A 115 2.99 -7.99 4.71
N CYS A 116 4.10 -8.67 4.99
CA CYS A 116 4.73 -9.62 4.05
C CYS A 116 4.27 -11.08 4.24
N SER A 117 3.08 -11.29 4.80
CA SER A 117 2.43 -12.60 4.88
C SER A 117 0.92 -12.44 5.04
N THR A 118 0.15 -13.44 4.62
CA THR A 118 -1.30 -13.46 4.89
C THR A 118 -1.57 -13.53 6.39
N ALA A 119 -0.79 -14.32 7.11
CA ALA A 119 -0.97 -14.54 8.54
C ALA A 119 -0.83 -13.25 9.34
N ASP A 120 0.20 -12.44 9.06
CA ASP A 120 0.43 -11.17 9.72
C ASP A 120 -0.60 -10.12 9.31
N SER A 121 -1.02 -10.12 8.04
CA SER A 121 -2.09 -9.24 7.55
C SER A 121 -3.39 -9.48 8.30
N ARG A 122 -3.78 -10.74 8.50
CA ARG A 122 -4.94 -11.11 9.33
C ARG A 122 -4.74 -10.75 10.80
N ALA A 123 -3.53 -10.87 11.33
CA ALA A 123 -3.24 -10.47 12.70
C ALA A 123 -3.40 -8.96 12.88
N ILE A 124 -2.96 -8.14 11.92
CA ILE A 124 -3.19 -6.69 11.90
C ILE A 124 -4.70 -6.39 11.87
N ALA A 125 -5.46 -7.02 10.96
CA ALA A 125 -6.90 -6.82 10.88
C ALA A 125 -7.64 -7.17 12.19
N ARG A 126 -7.29 -8.31 12.80
CA ARG A 126 -7.83 -8.70 14.12
C ARG A 126 -7.47 -7.70 15.21
N LEU A 127 -6.20 -7.31 15.32
CA LEU A 127 -5.75 -6.33 16.31
C LEU A 127 -6.42 -4.97 16.14
N ALA A 128 -6.63 -4.53 14.90
CA ALA A 128 -7.34 -3.30 14.57
C ALA A 128 -8.78 -3.32 15.14
N ALA A 129 -9.50 -4.42 14.90
CA ALA A 129 -10.85 -4.62 15.41
C ALA A 129 -10.90 -4.71 16.95
N GLU A 130 -10.01 -5.50 17.57
CA GLU A 130 -9.95 -5.70 19.02
C GLU A 130 -9.65 -4.41 19.79
N ARG A 131 -8.84 -3.52 19.22
CA ARG A 131 -8.36 -2.30 19.88
C ARG A 131 -9.10 -1.04 19.46
N GLY A 132 -10.04 -1.16 18.52
CA GLY A 132 -10.73 -0.01 17.94
C GLY A 132 -9.76 0.97 17.28
N ALA A 133 -8.72 0.47 16.64
CA ALA A 133 -7.73 1.26 15.90
C ALA A 133 -8.00 1.10 14.39
N PRO A 134 -8.70 2.04 13.73
CA PRO A 134 -9.01 1.92 12.31
C PRO A 134 -7.74 1.83 11.47
N VAL A 135 -7.75 0.99 10.43
CA VAL A 135 -6.61 0.78 9.53
C VAL A 135 -7.02 1.03 8.08
N MET A 136 -6.12 1.69 7.34
CA MET A 136 -6.16 1.76 5.88
C MET A 136 -4.78 1.36 5.35
N SER A 137 -4.73 0.55 4.30
CA SER A 137 -3.48 0.23 3.60
C SER A 137 -3.75 -0.03 2.12
N CYS A 138 -2.93 0.58 1.27
CA CYS A 138 -3.04 0.47 -0.18
C CYS A 138 -1.84 1.06 -0.91
N SER A 139 -1.72 0.73 -2.18
CA SER A 139 -0.83 1.38 -3.12
C SER A 139 -1.36 2.76 -3.53
N ALA A 140 -0.48 3.76 -3.64
CA ALA A 140 -0.85 5.05 -4.23
C ALA A 140 -1.36 4.92 -5.69
N ILE A 141 -0.95 3.87 -6.40
CA ILE A 141 -1.36 3.62 -7.79
C ILE A 141 -2.86 3.35 -7.90
N ARG A 142 -3.52 2.83 -6.84
CA ARG A 142 -4.98 2.66 -6.77
C ARG A 142 -5.72 3.97 -7.06
N TYR A 143 -5.14 5.10 -6.66
CA TYR A 143 -5.74 6.43 -6.80
C TYR A 143 -5.04 7.31 -7.84
N ALA A 144 -4.12 6.75 -8.61
CA ALA A 144 -3.39 7.53 -9.61
C ALA A 144 -4.31 7.92 -10.78
N LYS A 145 -4.16 9.14 -11.27
CA LYS A 145 -4.87 9.58 -12.48
C LYS A 145 -4.47 8.70 -13.67
N GLY A 146 -5.44 8.33 -14.51
CA GLY A 146 -5.22 7.38 -15.61
C GLY A 146 -5.24 5.91 -15.16
N VAL A 147 -5.32 5.65 -13.85
CA VAL A 147 -5.58 4.30 -13.31
C VAL A 147 -6.90 4.28 -12.56
N ALA A 148 -7.23 5.29 -11.76
CA ALA A 148 -8.48 5.35 -11.00
C ALA A 148 -9.64 5.92 -11.81
N GLY A 149 -10.87 5.46 -11.52
CA GLY A 149 -12.10 6.04 -12.03
C GLY A 149 -12.31 5.91 -13.54
N LEU A 150 -11.75 4.86 -14.16
CA LEU A 150 -11.85 4.64 -15.61
C LEU A 150 -13.23 4.12 -16.05
N VAL A 151 -13.98 3.54 -15.12
CA VAL A 151 -15.36 3.06 -15.31
C VAL A 151 -16.23 3.62 -14.19
N GLY A 152 -17.55 3.64 -14.41
CA GLY A 152 -18.49 4.09 -13.37
C GLY A 152 -18.42 3.21 -12.12
N ALA A 153 -18.67 3.77 -10.93
CA ALA A 153 -18.56 3.04 -9.66
C ALA A 153 -19.45 1.77 -9.60
N ASP A 154 -20.62 1.81 -10.24
CA ASP A 154 -21.56 0.67 -10.30
C ASP A 154 -21.36 -0.21 -11.56
N GLN A 155 -20.38 0.11 -12.41
CA GLN A 155 -20.16 -0.62 -13.66
C GLN A 155 -19.39 -1.91 -13.37
N LYS A 156 -20.04 -3.06 -13.61
CA LYS A 156 -19.38 -4.36 -13.49
C LYS A 156 -18.23 -4.49 -14.50
N VAL A 157 -17.02 -4.69 -13.98
CA VAL A 157 -15.85 -5.13 -14.75
C VAL A 157 -15.89 -6.66 -14.81
N GLY A 158 -15.94 -7.22 -16.03
CA GLY A 158 -16.00 -8.66 -16.27
C GLY A 158 -14.62 -9.34 -16.29
N SER A 159 -13.57 -8.59 -16.64
CA SER A 159 -12.19 -9.03 -16.60
C SER A 159 -11.29 -7.80 -16.52
N ALA A 160 -10.11 -7.94 -15.92
CA ALA A 160 -9.13 -6.86 -15.82
C ALA A 160 -7.71 -7.39 -16.08
N GLU A 161 -6.93 -6.61 -16.82
CA GLU A 161 -5.51 -6.83 -17.03
C GLU A 161 -4.76 -5.62 -16.49
N VAL A 162 -3.83 -5.83 -15.58
CA VAL A 162 -3.05 -4.76 -14.94
C VAL A 162 -1.59 -5.00 -15.19
N PHE A 163 -0.81 -3.94 -15.35
CA PHE A 163 0.62 -4.07 -15.55
C PHE A 163 1.39 -2.98 -14.82
N GLY A 164 2.64 -3.29 -14.49
CA GLY A 164 3.55 -2.35 -13.86
C GLY A 164 4.97 -2.89 -13.71
N PRO A 165 5.91 -2.05 -13.27
CA PRO A 165 7.24 -2.48 -12.85
C PRO A 165 7.17 -3.53 -11.75
N MET A 166 8.06 -4.53 -11.78
CA MET A 166 8.16 -5.57 -10.76
C MET A 166 9.62 -5.95 -10.51
N ALA A 167 10.32 -5.10 -9.77
CA ALA A 167 11.64 -5.45 -9.25
C ALA A 167 11.49 -6.52 -8.16
N ILE A 168 12.39 -7.50 -8.17
CA ILE A 168 12.55 -8.54 -7.15
C ILE A 168 13.86 -8.23 -6.45
N LEU A 169 13.83 -8.11 -5.11
CA LEU A 169 15.02 -7.86 -4.31
C LEU A 169 15.46 -9.14 -3.62
N ASP A 170 16.77 -9.34 -3.49
CA ASP A 170 17.33 -10.53 -2.82
C ASP A 170 17.02 -10.54 -1.31
N ASP A 171 16.80 -9.37 -0.70
CA ASP A 171 16.62 -9.18 0.74
C ASP A 171 15.16 -8.87 1.15
N TYR A 172 14.21 -9.00 0.22
CA TYR A 172 12.80 -8.70 0.42
C TYR A 172 11.87 -9.78 -0.20
N PRO A 173 10.74 -10.13 0.46
CA PRO A 173 9.74 -11.02 -0.12
C PRO A 173 9.29 -10.61 -1.54
N PRO A 174 9.38 -11.49 -2.55
CA PRO A 174 9.41 -11.11 -3.97
C PRO A 174 8.27 -10.18 -4.43
N TYR A 175 7.02 -10.65 -4.41
CA TYR A 175 5.90 -9.94 -5.02
C TYR A 175 5.35 -8.83 -4.13
N TYR A 176 5.67 -8.84 -2.83
CA TYR A 176 5.31 -7.79 -1.89
C TYR A 176 6.00 -6.44 -2.17
N TRP A 177 7.19 -6.45 -2.75
CA TRP A 177 7.96 -5.21 -2.98
C TRP A 177 7.30 -4.28 -4.01
N TYR A 178 7.14 -4.77 -5.24
CA TYR A 178 6.50 -4.02 -6.34
C TYR A 178 5.23 -4.66 -6.90
N GLY A 179 5.09 -5.99 -6.83
CA GLY A 179 3.90 -6.68 -7.34
C GLY A 179 2.60 -6.23 -6.67
N VAL A 180 2.68 -5.86 -5.38
CA VAL A 180 1.59 -5.29 -4.60
C VAL A 180 0.92 -4.08 -5.28
N HIS A 181 1.66 -3.25 -6.03
CA HIS A 181 1.07 -2.07 -6.66
C HIS A 181 0.04 -2.44 -7.73
N SER A 182 0.39 -3.39 -8.61
CA SER A 182 -0.49 -3.84 -9.69
C SER A 182 -1.58 -4.78 -9.18
N ALA A 183 -1.30 -5.59 -8.15
CA ALA A 183 -2.31 -6.39 -7.48
C ALA A 183 -3.37 -5.49 -6.81
N ASP A 184 -2.96 -4.43 -6.11
CA ASP A 184 -3.90 -3.50 -5.46
C ASP A 184 -4.83 -2.79 -6.48
N VAL A 185 -4.32 -2.47 -7.66
CA VAL A 185 -5.13 -1.93 -8.77
C VAL A 185 -6.09 -2.99 -9.33
N LEU A 186 -5.66 -4.25 -9.44
CA LEU A 186 -6.54 -5.33 -9.88
C LEU A 186 -7.74 -5.47 -8.93
N TYR A 187 -7.47 -5.46 -7.63
CA TYR A 187 -8.49 -5.54 -6.58
C TYR A 187 -9.38 -4.29 -6.53
N ALA A 188 -8.85 -3.10 -6.81
CA ALA A 188 -9.67 -1.89 -6.92
C ALA A 188 -10.78 -1.98 -8.00
N TYR A 189 -10.60 -2.85 -9.00
CA TYR A 189 -11.57 -3.07 -10.08
C TYR A 189 -12.38 -4.35 -9.97
N LEU A 190 -11.81 -5.43 -9.45
CA LEU A 190 -12.50 -6.71 -9.31
C LEU A 190 -13.10 -6.92 -7.91
N GLY A 191 -12.65 -6.20 -6.89
CA GLY A 191 -12.95 -6.44 -5.50
C GLY A 191 -12.34 -7.74 -4.98
N ALA A 192 -12.65 -8.08 -3.74
CA ALA A 192 -12.32 -9.38 -3.15
C ALA A 192 -13.11 -10.56 -3.79
N GLY A 193 -12.78 -11.78 -3.39
CA GLY A 193 -13.34 -13.04 -3.89
C GLY A 193 -12.46 -13.74 -4.93
N CYS A 194 -11.14 -13.47 -4.95
CA CYS A 194 -10.20 -14.27 -5.73
C CYS A 194 -10.07 -15.66 -5.11
N ARG A 195 -10.41 -16.71 -5.87
CA ARG A 195 -10.34 -18.10 -5.39
C ARG A 195 -8.95 -18.67 -5.51
N SER A 196 -8.30 -18.45 -6.65
CA SER A 196 -7.03 -19.09 -6.97
C SER A 196 -6.19 -18.23 -7.89
N VAL A 197 -4.87 -18.38 -7.81
CA VAL A 197 -3.91 -17.72 -8.69
C VAL A 197 -2.91 -18.71 -9.27
N GLN A 198 -2.53 -18.46 -10.53
CA GLN A 198 -1.38 -19.06 -11.20
C GLN A 198 -0.34 -18.00 -11.52
N ALA A 199 0.94 -18.28 -11.31
CA ALA A 199 2.03 -17.37 -11.63
C ALA A 199 3.04 -18.01 -12.58
N PHE A 200 3.41 -17.26 -13.61
CA PHE A 200 4.47 -17.61 -14.56
C PHE A 200 5.60 -16.60 -14.42
N HIS A 201 6.84 -17.09 -14.40
CA HIS A 201 8.03 -16.27 -14.21
C HIS A 201 9.00 -16.42 -15.38
N THR A 202 9.58 -15.31 -15.80
CA THR A 202 10.76 -15.22 -16.66
C THR A 202 11.69 -14.10 -16.15
N ASP A 203 12.90 -14.02 -16.70
CA ASP A 203 13.86 -12.97 -16.33
C ASP A 203 13.27 -11.56 -16.52
N ASP A 204 12.46 -11.35 -17.57
CA ASP A 204 11.94 -10.04 -17.96
C ASP A 204 10.54 -9.73 -17.41
N ALA A 205 9.75 -10.75 -17.08
CA ALA A 205 8.36 -10.55 -16.69
C ALA A 205 7.79 -11.65 -15.79
N ASP A 206 6.76 -11.28 -15.04
CA ASP A 206 5.84 -12.22 -14.39
C ASP A 206 4.44 -12.01 -14.92
N LEU A 207 3.66 -13.10 -14.98
CA LEU A 207 2.22 -13.05 -15.22
C LEU A 207 1.50 -13.83 -14.13
N MET A 208 0.70 -13.13 -13.35
CA MET A 208 -0.23 -13.72 -12.39
C MET A 208 -1.62 -13.74 -13.03
N VAL A 209 -2.32 -14.87 -12.95
CA VAL A 209 -3.68 -15.06 -13.46
C VAL A 209 -4.55 -15.49 -12.29
N GLY A 210 -5.39 -14.59 -11.81
CA GLY A 210 -6.37 -14.83 -10.75
C GLY A 210 -7.73 -15.22 -11.31
N LEU A 211 -8.41 -16.13 -10.63
CA LEU A 211 -9.77 -16.57 -10.92
C LEU A 211 -10.66 -16.26 -9.72
N TRP A 212 -11.67 -15.41 -9.91
CA TRP A 212 -12.63 -15.04 -8.88
C TRP A 212 -13.76 -16.08 -8.78
N GLU A 213 -14.39 -16.15 -7.60
CA GLU A 213 -15.49 -17.07 -7.32
C GLU A 213 -16.68 -16.90 -8.28
N ASP A 214 -16.92 -15.69 -8.75
CA ASP A 214 -17.98 -15.40 -9.74
C ASP A 214 -17.57 -15.66 -11.19
N GLY A 215 -16.42 -16.30 -11.40
CA GLY A 215 -15.88 -16.70 -12.71
C GLY A 215 -15.14 -15.61 -13.46
N ARG A 216 -15.00 -14.40 -12.90
CA ARG A 216 -14.16 -13.34 -13.49
C ARG A 216 -12.68 -13.74 -13.45
N ILE A 217 -11.93 -13.27 -14.44
CA ILE A 217 -10.48 -13.47 -14.52
C ILE A 217 -9.79 -12.13 -14.42
N GLY A 218 -8.72 -12.08 -13.64
CA GLY A 218 -7.86 -10.92 -13.48
C GLY A 218 -6.41 -11.29 -13.77
N THR A 219 -5.64 -10.38 -14.38
CA THR A 219 -4.21 -10.63 -14.57
C THR A 219 -3.35 -9.48 -14.06
N VAL A 220 -2.19 -9.82 -13.51
CA VAL A 220 -1.13 -8.89 -13.15
C VAL A 220 0.11 -9.24 -13.98
N ARG A 221 0.58 -8.28 -14.78
CA ARG A 221 1.85 -8.38 -15.49
C ARG A 221 2.91 -7.53 -14.80
N GLY A 222 3.89 -8.19 -14.20
CA GLY A 222 5.09 -7.56 -13.67
C GLY A 222 6.17 -7.44 -14.73
N LEU A 223 6.85 -6.30 -14.82
CA LEU A 223 7.86 -6.05 -15.85
C LEU A 223 9.21 -5.63 -15.26
N ARG A 224 10.30 -6.17 -15.83
CA ARG A 224 11.70 -5.81 -15.54
C ARG A 224 12.44 -5.26 -16.77
N LEU A 225 11.68 -4.71 -17.71
CA LEU A 225 12.19 -4.13 -18.97
C LEU A 225 12.71 -2.68 -18.84
N GLY A 226 12.79 -2.13 -17.63
CA GLY A 226 13.27 -0.77 -17.33
C GLY A 226 12.25 0.37 -17.52
N ALA A 227 11.15 0.14 -18.24
CA ALA A 227 10.06 1.12 -18.35
C ALA A 227 9.28 1.25 -17.04
N TRP A 228 9.12 2.49 -16.55
CA TRP A 228 8.40 2.80 -15.31
C TRP A 228 6.99 3.29 -15.59
N GLN A 229 6.08 2.36 -15.93
CA GLN A 229 4.69 2.68 -16.25
C GLN A 229 3.73 1.65 -15.67
N PHE A 230 2.75 2.14 -14.91
CA PHE A 230 1.59 1.35 -14.49
C PHE A 230 0.42 1.62 -15.42
N GLY A 231 -0.47 0.64 -15.58
CA GLY A 231 -1.69 0.80 -16.36
C GLY A 231 -2.60 -0.41 -16.28
N CYS A 232 -3.73 -0.33 -16.97
CA CYS A 232 -4.69 -1.42 -17.02
C CYS A 232 -5.54 -1.41 -18.31
N THR A 233 -6.09 -2.59 -18.60
CA THR A 233 -7.19 -2.80 -19.55
C THR A 233 -8.36 -3.40 -18.77
N LEU A 234 -9.52 -2.76 -18.84
CA LEU A 234 -10.75 -3.18 -18.18
C LEU A 234 -11.76 -3.62 -19.23
N PHE A 235 -12.31 -4.82 -19.08
CA PHE A 235 -13.32 -5.37 -20.00
C PHE A 235 -14.69 -5.30 -19.35
N THR A 236 -15.59 -4.55 -19.97
CA THR A 236 -16.97 -4.36 -19.49
C THR A 236 -17.97 -4.77 -20.57
N LYS A 237 -19.26 -4.82 -20.21
CA LYS A 237 -20.34 -5.04 -21.18
C LYS A 237 -20.39 -3.97 -22.29
N ASP A 238 -19.87 -2.77 -22.03
CA ASP A 238 -19.94 -1.61 -22.92
C ASP A 238 -18.67 -1.47 -23.78
N GLY A 239 -17.70 -2.35 -23.60
CA GLY A 239 -16.42 -2.36 -24.31
C GLY A 239 -15.21 -2.45 -23.39
N ALA A 240 -14.02 -2.36 -24.01
CA ALA A 240 -12.74 -2.34 -23.30
C ALA A 240 -12.23 -0.90 -23.10
N VAL A 241 -11.72 -0.61 -21.91
CA VAL A 241 -11.05 0.66 -21.59
C VAL A 241 -9.59 0.36 -21.28
N HIS A 242 -8.67 0.98 -22.00
CA HIS A 242 -7.23 0.86 -21.76
C HIS A 242 -6.67 2.22 -21.34
N SER A 243 -5.86 2.25 -20.28
CA SER A 243 -5.21 3.46 -19.82
C SER A 243 -3.90 3.20 -19.09
N VAL A 244 -3.08 4.23 -19.04
CA VAL A 244 -1.80 4.25 -18.33
C VAL A 244 -1.80 5.38 -17.32
N GLN A 245 -1.08 5.17 -16.23
CA GLN A 245 -0.89 6.18 -15.20
C GLN A 245 -0.35 7.49 -15.80
N ALA A 246 -1.01 8.59 -15.46
CA ALA A 246 -0.50 9.93 -15.67
C ALA A 246 0.47 10.32 -14.54
N SER A 247 1.47 11.13 -14.88
CA SER A 247 2.45 11.64 -13.91
C SER A 247 1.89 12.76 -13.02
N GLU A 248 0.89 13.51 -13.50
CA GLU A 248 0.28 14.63 -12.78
C GLU A 248 -1.26 14.50 -12.70
N PRO A 249 -1.87 14.65 -11.50
CA PRO A 249 -1.21 14.84 -10.21
C PRO A 249 -0.39 13.60 -9.78
N PRO A 250 0.63 13.76 -8.92
CA PRO A 250 1.35 12.63 -8.35
C PRO A 250 0.39 11.65 -7.67
N ALA A 251 0.64 10.34 -7.82
CA ALA A 251 -0.20 9.31 -7.21
C ALA A 251 -0.39 9.49 -5.70
N TYR A 252 0.65 9.96 -4.99
CA TYR A 252 0.58 10.24 -3.56
C TYR A 252 -0.41 11.34 -3.19
N ALA A 253 -0.66 12.33 -4.06
CA ALA A 253 -1.67 13.35 -3.80
C ALA A 253 -3.06 12.70 -3.75
N GLY A 254 -3.39 11.87 -4.76
CA GLY A 254 -4.65 11.13 -4.81
C GLY A 254 -4.82 10.16 -3.63
N LEU A 255 -3.73 9.54 -3.16
CA LEU A 255 -3.74 8.72 -1.95
C LEU A 255 -4.02 9.54 -0.69
N ILE A 256 -3.31 10.65 -0.48
CA ILE A 256 -3.45 11.47 0.74
C ILE A 256 -4.84 12.12 0.80
N GLU A 257 -5.45 12.45 -0.35
CA GLU A 257 -6.86 12.86 -0.44
C GLU A 257 -7.85 11.81 0.09
N LYS A 258 -7.44 10.54 0.22
CA LYS A 258 -8.24 9.47 0.85
C LYS A 258 -7.82 9.20 2.30
N VAL A 259 -6.52 9.24 2.58
CA VAL A 259 -5.97 9.06 3.94
C VAL A 259 -6.45 10.16 4.88
N MET A 260 -6.54 11.41 4.41
CA MET A 260 -6.93 12.53 5.27
C MET A 260 -8.39 12.44 5.76
N PRO A 261 -9.41 12.22 4.89
CA PRO A 261 -10.76 11.91 5.37
C PRO A 261 -10.83 10.67 6.27
N PHE A 262 -10.03 9.64 5.98
CA PHE A 262 -9.94 8.46 6.85
C PHE A 262 -9.43 8.83 8.25
N PHE A 263 -8.38 9.63 8.39
CA PHE A 263 -7.89 10.08 9.69
C PHE A 263 -8.91 10.93 10.43
N GLN A 264 -9.71 11.74 9.73
CA GLN A 264 -10.75 12.59 10.34
C GLN A 264 -11.97 11.79 10.82
N THR A 265 -12.30 10.69 10.14
CA THR A 265 -13.57 9.97 10.35
C THR A 265 -13.41 8.58 10.97
N GLY A 266 -12.20 8.02 10.93
CA GLY A 266 -11.93 6.62 11.25
C GLY A 266 -12.53 5.61 10.27
N ARG A 267 -13.03 6.05 9.10
CA ARG A 267 -13.68 5.18 8.10
C ARG A 267 -12.79 5.02 6.88
N ALA A 268 -12.19 3.85 6.73
CA ALA A 268 -11.37 3.53 5.56
C ALA A 268 -12.26 3.40 4.31
N PRO A 269 -11.82 3.86 3.14
CA PRO A 269 -12.53 3.70 1.88
C PRO A 269 -12.36 2.30 1.26
N ILE A 270 -11.56 1.44 1.88
CA ILE A 270 -11.23 0.08 1.45
C ILE A 270 -11.54 -0.81 2.66
N ASP A 271 -12.25 -1.91 2.41
CA ASP A 271 -12.41 -2.95 3.43
C ASP A 271 -11.06 -3.60 3.70
N ILE A 272 -10.67 -3.73 4.98
CA ILE A 272 -9.38 -4.33 5.33
C ILE A 272 -9.27 -5.77 4.83
N GLU A 273 -10.39 -6.49 4.73
CA GLU A 273 -10.40 -7.86 4.20
C GLU A 273 -10.01 -7.90 2.72
N GLU A 274 -10.32 -6.86 1.92
CA GLU A 274 -9.82 -6.73 0.55
C GLU A 274 -8.30 -6.62 0.55
N THR A 275 -7.73 -5.78 1.41
CA THR A 275 -6.26 -5.62 1.50
C THR A 275 -5.58 -6.89 2.01
N VAL A 276 -6.19 -7.63 2.94
CA VAL A 276 -5.71 -8.95 3.38
C VAL A 276 -5.70 -9.94 2.22
N GLU A 277 -6.75 -9.96 1.40
CA GLU A 277 -6.84 -10.84 0.23
C GLU A 277 -5.80 -10.46 -0.84
N VAL A 278 -5.47 -9.18 -1.02
CA VAL A 278 -4.34 -8.76 -1.87
C VAL A 278 -3.03 -9.40 -1.39
N MET A 279 -2.76 -9.46 -0.08
CA MET A 279 -1.55 -10.13 0.43
C MET A 279 -1.60 -11.64 0.20
N ALA A 280 -2.77 -12.26 0.41
CA ALA A 280 -2.99 -13.67 0.13
C ALA A 280 -2.79 -14.03 -1.34
N PHE A 281 -3.21 -13.15 -2.25
CA PHE A 281 -2.98 -13.30 -3.68
C PHE A 281 -1.49 -13.30 -4.01
N LEU A 282 -0.71 -12.39 -3.43
CA LEU A 282 0.74 -12.32 -3.65
C LEU A 282 1.44 -13.57 -3.08
N GLU A 283 1.08 -13.98 -1.85
CA GLU A 283 1.62 -15.19 -1.20
C GLU A 283 1.34 -16.47 -2.01
N ALA A 284 0.10 -16.61 -2.50
CA ALA A 284 -0.30 -17.74 -3.34
C ALA A 284 0.37 -17.68 -4.72
N ALA A 285 0.58 -16.48 -5.28
CA ALA A 285 1.32 -16.31 -6.53
C ALA A 285 2.80 -16.71 -6.37
N GLU A 286 3.45 -16.34 -5.25
CA GLU A 286 4.82 -16.78 -4.95
C GLU A 286 4.90 -18.32 -4.83
N THR A 287 3.93 -18.93 -4.16
CA THR A 287 3.82 -20.39 -4.07
C THR A 287 3.63 -21.02 -5.45
N SER A 288 2.74 -20.46 -6.28
CA SER A 288 2.51 -20.94 -7.64
C SER A 288 3.78 -20.90 -8.48
N MET A 289 4.53 -19.79 -8.41
CA MET A 289 5.81 -19.63 -9.09
C MET A 289 6.81 -20.71 -8.65
N ALA A 290 6.95 -20.92 -7.33
CA ALA A 290 7.87 -21.92 -6.77
C ALA A 290 7.50 -23.36 -7.16
N GLU A 291 6.22 -23.63 -7.41
CA GLU A 291 5.69 -24.94 -7.81
C GLU A 291 5.48 -25.11 -9.33
N GLY A 292 6.18 -24.30 -10.14
CA GLY A 292 6.16 -24.45 -11.60
C GLY A 292 4.85 -24.01 -12.27
N GLY A 293 4.18 -23.01 -11.70
CA GLY A 293 2.99 -22.37 -12.27
C GLY A 293 1.67 -23.12 -12.02
N ARG A 294 1.65 -24.06 -11.06
CA ARG A 294 0.42 -24.74 -10.63
C ARG A 294 -0.56 -23.73 -10.01
N ALA A 295 -1.85 -23.90 -10.24
CA ALA A 295 -2.89 -23.11 -9.57
C ALA A 295 -2.85 -23.35 -8.05
N VAL A 296 -2.80 -22.25 -7.28
CA VAL A 296 -2.82 -22.23 -5.83
C VAL A 296 -4.09 -21.52 -5.37
N GLU A 297 -4.87 -22.17 -4.52
CA GLU A 297 -6.03 -21.56 -3.88
C GLU A 297 -5.56 -20.55 -2.83
N LEU A 298 -6.24 -19.41 -2.75
CA LEU A 298 -5.95 -18.45 -1.68
C LEU A 298 -6.43 -19.07 -0.35
N PRO A 299 -5.66 -18.92 0.74
CA PRO A 299 -6.12 -19.36 2.06
C PRO A 299 -7.46 -18.68 2.37
N ASN A 300 -8.51 -19.48 2.65
CA ASN A 300 -9.89 -19.01 2.92
C ASN A 300 -9.88 -17.74 3.78
N ALA A 301 -10.48 -16.65 3.28
CA ALA A 301 -10.69 -15.40 4.05
C ALA A 301 -11.43 -15.70 5.36
#